data_AF-A0A957JHS0-F1
#
_entry.id   AF-A0A957JHS0-F1
#
_cell.length_a   1.000
_cell.length_b   1.000
_cell.length_c   1.000
_cell.angle_alpha   90.00
_cell.angle_beta   90.00
_cell.angle_gamma   90.00
#
_symmetry.space_group_name_H-M   'P 1'
#
loop_
_entity.id
_entity.type
_entity.pdbx_description
1 polymer ?
#
loop_
_entity_poly.entity_id
_entity_poly.type
_entity_poly.pdbx_seq_one_letter_code
_entity_poly.pdbx_strand_id
1 'polypeptide(L)'
;MDLPSISNIEFEDTPERLKVAMPLIRNWPFFVLYSVMLLGWVGVTGWMLGLLFGQDIIGLPTLFAIVYVIIVLVWAYIWYRLGKSVWRWWQFYAATRELLFIEPGMLVIRRPLSLLGVTDAYDMRHVGPFRFSEKYNAVAFSYGSRGGLFGTGLTRPEAEQLILALNQRYFPHALLVGEDEEEAG
;
A
#
# COMPACT_ATOMS: atom_id res chain seq x y z
N MET A 1 -4.84 -29.49 1.71
CA MET A 1 -3.51 -29.30 2.32
C MET A 1 -3.71 -28.44 3.54
N ASP A 2 -3.28 -28.91 4.71
CA ASP A 2 -3.36 -28.10 5.93
C ASP A 2 -2.30 -26.99 5.86
N LEU A 3 -2.70 -25.75 6.11
CA LEU A 3 -1.79 -24.60 6.13
C LEU A 3 -0.98 -24.62 7.44
N PRO A 4 0.30 -24.23 7.42
CA PRO A 4 1.11 -24.20 8.63
C PRO A 4 0.56 -23.17 9.63
N SER A 5 0.52 -23.53 10.91
CA SER A 5 0.21 -22.60 11.99
C SER A 5 1.44 -21.74 12.27
N ILE A 6 1.49 -20.53 11.71
CA ILE A 6 2.56 -19.56 11.94
C ILE A 6 2.08 -18.55 13.00
N SER A 7 2.92 -18.26 14.00
CA SER A 7 2.62 -17.24 15.00
C SER A 7 2.30 -15.90 14.32
N ASN A 8 1.26 -15.22 14.80
CA ASN A 8 0.81 -13.91 14.31
C ASN A 8 0.26 -13.87 12.86
N ILE A 9 0.13 -15.00 12.16
CA ILE A 9 -0.49 -15.04 10.83
C ILE A 9 -1.82 -15.78 10.91
N GLU A 10 -2.90 -15.13 10.50
CA GLU A 10 -4.21 -15.77 10.42
C GLU A 10 -4.48 -16.17 8.96
N PHE A 11 -4.65 -17.48 8.75
CA PHE A 11 -5.07 -18.04 7.47
C PHE A 11 -6.57 -18.31 7.48
N GLU A 12 -7.28 -17.74 6.51
CA GLU A 12 -8.67 -18.03 6.24
C GLU A 12 -8.75 -18.61 4.83
N ASP A 13 -8.77 -19.94 4.73
CA ASP A 13 -8.86 -20.67 3.47
C ASP A 13 -10.33 -20.92 3.14
N THR A 14 -10.80 -20.32 2.06
CA THR A 14 -12.12 -20.56 1.48
C THR A 14 -11.90 -21.25 0.13
N PRO A 15 -12.78 -22.14 -0.34
CA PRO A 15 -12.64 -22.79 -1.65
C PRO A 15 -12.38 -21.85 -2.84
N GLU A 16 -12.79 -20.58 -2.72
CA GLU A 16 -12.61 -19.56 -3.77
C GLU A 16 -11.40 -18.64 -3.54
N ARG A 17 -10.89 -18.51 -2.31
CA ARG A 17 -9.85 -17.53 -1.96
C ARG A 17 -9.04 -17.96 -0.75
N LEU A 18 -7.74 -17.68 -0.80
CA LEU A 18 -6.89 -17.71 0.39
C LEU A 18 -6.73 -16.29 0.91
N LYS A 19 -7.10 -16.05 2.16
CA LYS A 19 -6.84 -14.80 2.86
C LYS A 19 -5.78 -15.03 3.94
N VAL A 20 -4.75 -14.20 3.92
CA VAL A 20 -3.66 -14.21 4.90
C VAL A 20 -3.62 -12.85 5.59
N ALA A 21 -3.87 -12.82 6.89
CA ALA A 21 -3.73 -11.60 7.70
C ALA A 21 -2.39 -11.62 8.43
N MET A 22 -1.63 -10.53 8.30
CA MET A 22 -0.29 -10.38 8.87
C MET A 22 -0.20 -9.06 9.66
N PRO A 23 0.60 -9.01 10.74
CA PRO A 23 0.88 -7.78 11.45
C PRO A 23 1.76 -6.85 10.61
N LEU A 24 1.58 -5.54 10.78
CA LEU A 24 2.50 -4.54 10.25
C LEU A 24 3.27 -3.88 11.40
N ILE A 25 4.59 -3.77 11.25
CA ILE A 25 5.38 -2.90 12.12
C ILE A 25 5.15 -1.46 11.66
N ARG A 26 4.49 -0.67 12.52
CA ARG A 26 4.25 0.74 12.23
C ARG A 26 5.56 1.51 12.28
N ASN A 27 5.89 2.17 11.17
CA ASN A 27 6.98 3.13 11.12
C ASN A 27 6.54 4.48 11.71
N TRP A 28 6.72 4.60 13.03
CA TRP A 28 6.29 5.76 13.82
C TRP A 28 6.82 7.11 13.30
N PRO A 29 8.11 7.27 12.97
CA PRO A 29 8.62 8.51 12.40
C PRO A 29 7.83 9.00 11.17
N PHE A 30 7.58 8.11 10.21
CA PHE A 30 6.81 8.48 9.02
C PHE A 30 5.34 8.71 9.34
N PHE A 31 4.74 7.91 10.21
CA PHE A 31 3.36 8.13 10.64
C PHE A 31 3.18 9.52 11.27
N VAL A 32 4.09 9.94 12.16
CA VAL A 32 4.06 11.27 12.79
C VAL A 32 4.28 12.36 11.74
N LEU A 33 5.28 12.22 10.87
CA LEU A 33 5.57 13.17 9.81
C LEU A 33 4.34 13.39 8.91
N TYR A 34 3.76 12.32 8.37
CA TYR A 34 2.59 12.41 7.51
C TYR A 34 1.34 12.89 8.26
N SER A 35 1.23 12.65 9.58
CA SER A 35 0.14 13.21 10.39
C SER A 35 0.26 14.72 10.51
N VAL A 36 1.47 15.25 10.78
CA VAL A 36 1.72 16.70 10.81
C VAL A 36 1.48 17.32 9.44
N MET A 37 1.97 16.69 8.37
CA MET A 37 1.73 17.17 7.00
C MET A 37 0.23 17.18 6.66
N LEU A 38 -0.52 16.15 7.08
CA LEU A 38 -1.95 16.08 6.84
C LEU A 38 -2.71 17.18 7.60
N LEU A 39 -2.38 17.38 8.88
CA LEU A 39 -2.97 18.46 9.70
C LEU A 39 -2.63 19.83 9.11
N GLY A 40 -1.38 20.03 8.69
CA GLY A 40 -0.95 21.26 8.01
C GLY A 40 -1.70 21.48 6.70
N TRP A 41 -1.88 20.43 5.89
CA TRP A 41 -2.65 20.50 4.67
C TRP A 41 -4.11 20.89 4.94
N VAL A 42 -4.77 20.26 5.92
CA VAL A 42 -6.15 20.60 6.31
C VAL A 42 -6.24 22.04 6.84
N GLY A 43 -5.30 22.44 7.70
CA GLY A 43 -5.27 23.79 8.28
C GLY A 43 -5.08 24.88 7.23
N VAL A 44 -4.11 24.72 6.32
CA VAL A 44 -3.88 25.65 5.21
C VAL A 44 -5.06 25.66 4.25
N THR A 45 -5.69 24.52 3.99
CA THR A 45 -6.91 24.45 3.17
C THR A 45 -8.03 25.28 3.81
N GLY A 46 -8.28 25.11 5.11
CA GLY A 46 -9.29 25.89 5.82
C GLY A 46 -9.00 27.40 5.80
N TRP A 47 -7.75 27.78 6.06
CA TRP A 47 -7.30 29.18 6.00
C TRP A 47 -7.50 29.78 4.60
N MET A 48 -7.09 29.07 3.55
CA MET A 48 -7.21 29.53 2.18
C MET A 48 -8.67 29.66 1.73
N LEU A 49 -9.54 28.72 2.11
CA LEU A 49 -10.97 28.84 1.85
C LEU A 49 -11.54 30.08 2.55
N GLY A 50 -11.13 30.35 3.81
CA GLY A 50 -11.50 31.57 4.52
C GLY A 50 -11.07 32.84 3.78
N LEU A 51 -9.85 32.88 3.24
CA LEU A 51 -9.38 34.01 2.42
C LEU A 51 -10.14 34.13 1.10
N LEU A 52 -10.44 33.03 0.42
CA LEU A 52 -11.15 33.03 -0.86
C LEU A 52 -12.58 33.54 -0.74
N PHE A 53 -13.30 33.09 0.29
CA PHE A 53 -14.70 33.46 0.51
C PHE A 53 -14.88 34.76 1.31
N GLY A 54 -13.81 35.27 1.92
CA GLY A 54 -13.82 36.54 2.67
C GLY A 54 -13.50 37.79 1.84
N GLN A 55 -13.29 37.65 0.53
CA GLN A 55 -12.92 38.77 -0.36
C GLN A 55 -14.11 39.20 -1.22
N ASP A 56 -14.39 40.51 -1.26
CA ASP A 56 -15.40 41.08 -2.16
C ASP A 56 -14.86 41.17 -3.58
N ILE A 57 -15.14 40.14 -4.37
CA ILE A 57 -14.80 40.06 -5.81
C ILE A 57 -15.74 40.88 -6.71
N ILE A 58 -16.79 41.49 -6.15
CA ILE A 58 -17.84 42.22 -6.88
C ILE A 58 -17.30 43.51 -7.53
N GLY A 59 -16.22 44.09 -6.99
CA GLY A 59 -15.61 45.33 -7.51
C GLY A 59 -14.56 45.15 -8.60
N LEU A 60 -14.22 43.93 -9.00
CA LEU A 60 -13.12 43.67 -9.95
C LEU A 60 -13.58 43.78 -11.41
N PRO A 61 -12.75 44.34 -12.31
CA PRO A 61 -13.00 44.27 -13.75
C PRO A 61 -13.18 42.82 -14.23
N THR A 62 -14.14 42.57 -15.12
CA THR A 62 -14.54 41.22 -15.55
C THR A 62 -13.36 40.37 -16.05
N LEU A 63 -12.48 40.96 -16.86
CA LEU A 63 -11.31 40.26 -17.40
C LEU A 63 -10.33 39.84 -16.29
N PHE A 64 -10.17 40.67 -15.25
CA PHE A 64 -9.34 40.36 -14.09
C PHE A 64 -9.96 39.23 -13.24
N ALA A 65 -11.28 39.26 -13.03
CA ALA A 65 -11.99 38.22 -12.31
C ALA A 65 -11.87 36.84 -12.99
N ILE A 66 -11.95 36.79 -14.32
CA ILE A 66 -11.78 35.55 -15.09
C ILE A 66 -10.37 34.97 -14.89
N VAL A 67 -9.33 35.81 -15.06
CA VAL A 67 -7.93 35.38 -14.88
C VAL A 67 -7.70 34.89 -13.44
N TYR A 68 -8.24 35.60 -12.45
CA TYR A 68 -8.16 35.22 -11.05
C TYR A 68 -8.77 33.83 -10.79
N VAL A 69 -9.99 33.58 -11.28
CA VAL A 69 -10.65 32.28 -11.12
C VAL A 69 -9.84 31.15 -11.75
N ILE A 70 -9.27 31.36 -12.95
CA ILE A 70 -8.43 30.35 -13.61
C ILE A 70 -7.21 30.02 -12.75
N ILE A 71 -6.52 31.03 -12.22
CA ILE A 71 -5.36 30.82 -11.35
C ILE A 71 -5.76 30.04 -10.09
N VAL A 72 -6.89 30.40 -9.47
CA VAL A 72 -7.41 29.69 -8.29
C VAL A 72 -7.73 28.23 -8.61
N LEU A 73 -8.36 27.94 -9.75
CA LEU A 73 -8.69 26.57 -10.15
C LEU A 73 -7.43 25.74 -10.41
N VAL A 74 -6.43 26.30 -11.10
CA VAL A 74 -5.14 25.63 -11.34
C VAL A 74 -4.44 25.35 -10.01
N TRP A 75 -4.40 26.33 -9.12
CA TRP A 75 -3.80 26.16 -7.79
C TRP A 75 -4.55 25.10 -6.98
N ALA A 76 -5.89 25.14 -6.97
CA ALA A 76 -6.74 24.18 -6.26
C ALA A 76 -6.51 22.75 -6.76
N TYR A 77 -6.33 22.56 -8.08
CA TYR A 77 -6.01 21.27 -8.65
C TYR A 77 -4.64 20.74 -8.18
N ILE A 78 -3.61 21.59 -8.19
CA ILE A 78 -2.27 21.22 -7.69
C ILE A 78 -2.34 20.86 -6.20
N TRP A 79 -3.05 21.66 -5.41
CA TRP A 79 -3.20 21.44 -3.98
C TRP A 79 -3.98 20.17 -3.63
N TYR A 80 -5.04 19.87 -4.39
CA TYR A 80 -5.76 18.61 -4.31
C TYR A 80 -4.86 17.41 -4.60
N ARG A 81 -4.00 17.50 -5.63
CA ARG A 81 -3.03 16.44 -5.96
C ARG A 81 -2.04 16.20 -4.81
N LEU A 82 -1.58 17.26 -4.15
CA LEU A 82 -0.71 17.14 -2.97
C LEU A 82 -1.45 16.50 -1.79
N GLY A 83 -2.66 16.97 -1.50
CA GLY A 83 -3.50 16.41 -0.43
C GLY A 83 -3.79 14.92 -0.62
N LYS A 84 -4.13 14.52 -1.86
CA LYS A 84 -4.35 13.11 -2.21
C LYS A 84 -3.12 12.25 -1.94
N SER A 85 -1.92 12.75 -2.26
CA SER A 85 -0.67 12.04 -2.00
C SER A 85 -0.39 11.92 -0.50
N VAL A 86 -0.47 13.03 0.25
CA VAL A 86 -0.26 13.03 1.71
C VAL A 86 -1.24 12.10 2.40
N TRP A 87 -2.51 12.14 2.00
CA TRP A 87 -3.55 11.26 2.51
C TRP A 87 -3.24 9.79 2.26
N ARG A 88 -2.86 9.42 1.03
CA ARG A 88 -2.50 8.03 0.68
C ARG A 88 -1.31 7.54 1.51
N TRP A 89 -0.26 8.35 1.65
CA TRP A 89 0.91 7.99 2.44
C TRP A 89 0.59 7.90 3.93
N TRP A 90 -0.22 8.82 4.45
CA TRP A 90 -0.69 8.75 5.83
C TRP A 90 -1.43 7.44 6.11
N GLN A 91 -2.37 7.05 5.24
CA GLN A 91 -3.08 5.78 5.37
C GLN A 91 -2.14 4.57 5.32
N PHE A 92 -1.14 4.61 4.44
CA PHE A 92 -0.15 3.54 4.31
C PHE A 92 0.64 3.32 5.61
N TYR A 93 1.03 4.39 6.32
CA TYR A 93 1.76 4.30 7.58
C TYR A 93 0.85 4.18 8.82
N ALA A 94 -0.43 4.51 8.71
CA ALA A 94 -1.41 4.36 9.77
C ALA A 94 -1.90 2.92 9.95
N ALA A 95 -1.83 2.09 8.91
CA ALA A 95 -2.27 0.71 8.94
C ALA A 95 -1.43 -0.14 9.91
N THR A 96 -2.09 -0.99 10.69
CA THR A 96 -1.47 -1.89 11.69
C THR A 96 -1.42 -3.35 11.24
N ARG A 97 -2.12 -3.67 10.16
CA ARG A 97 -2.28 -5.02 9.63
C ARG A 97 -2.33 -4.97 8.11
N GLU A 98 -1.85 -6.03 7.49
CA GLU A 98 -1.89 -6.25 6.05
C GLU A 98 -2.66 -7.54 5.77
N LEU A 99 -3.51 -7.49 4.78
CA LEU A 99 -4.34 -8.59 4.32
C LEU A 99 -3.90 -8.92 2.90
N LEU A 100 -3.48 -10.16 2.69
CA LEU A 100 -3.22 -10.72 1.38
C LEU A 100 -4.45 -11.55 0.99
N PHE A 101 -5.03 -11.26 -0.16
CA PHE A 101 -6.07 -12.08 -0.76
C PHE A 101 -5.50 -12.68 -2.04
N ILE A 102 -5.54 -13.99 -2.14
CA ILE A 102 -5.09 -14.75 -3.31
C ILE A 102 -6.33 -15.42 -3.89
N GLU A 103 -6.77 -14.89 -5.03
CA GLU A 103 -7.88 -15.39 -5.84
C GLU A 103 -7.30 -16.04 -7.12
N PRO A 104 -8.04 -16.92 -7.82
CA PRO A 104 -7.53 -17.65 -8.99
C PRO A 104 -6.94 -16.78 -10.11
N GLY A 105 -7.33 -15.50 -10.19
CA GLY A 105 -6.80 -14.55 -11.18
C GLY A 105 -6.13 -13.31 -10.60
N MET A 106 -6.23 -13.05 -9.30
CA MET A 106 -5.72 -11.81 -8.71
C MET A 106 -5.08 -12.01 -7.35
N LEU A 107 -3.96 -11.32 -7.15
CA LEU A 107 -3.30 -11.12 -5.88
C LEU A 107 -3.64 -9.71 -5.39
N VAL A 108 -4.34 -9.60 -4.27
CA VAL A 108 -4.72 -8.29 -3.69
C VAL A 108 -4.05 -8.12 -2.34
N ILE A 109 -3.27 -7.05 -2.21
CA ILE A 109 -2.65 -6.61 -0.97
C ILE A 109 -3.48 -5.44 -0.45
N ARG A 110 -4.03 -5.58 0.74
CA ARG A 110 -4.90 -4.57 1.36
C ARG A 110 -4.41 -4.21 2.76
N ARG A 111 -4.33 -2.91 3.02
CA ARG A 111 -4.00 -2.34 4.33
C ARG A 111 -5.22 -1.59 4.88
N PRO A 112 -6.07 -2.26 5.66
CA PRO A 112 -7.32 -1.66 6.14
C PRO A 112 -7.05 -0.62 7.25
N LEU A 113 -7.75 0.51 7.15
CA LEU A 113 -7.81 1.56 8.16
C LEU A 113 -9.29 1.96 8.36
N SER A 114 -9.99 1.25 9.24
CA SER A 114 -11.45 1.38 9.41
C SER A 114 -12.20 1.16 8.08
N LEU A 115 -13.00 2.14 7.61
CA LEU A 115 -13.72 2.14 6.33
C LEU A 115 -12.85 2.49 5.11
N LEU A 116 -11.61 2.92 5.34
CA LEU A 116 -10.67 3.34 4.30
C LEU A 116 -9.47 2.39 4.26
N GLY A 117 -8.61 2.52 3.26
CA GLY A 117 -7.38 1.73 3.19
C GLY A 117 -6.76 1.73 1.82
N VAL A 118 -5.46 1.46 1.78
CA VAL A 118 -4.74 1.29 0.53
C VAL A 118 -4.91 -0.15 0.07
N THR A 119 -5.29 -0.32 -1.20
CA THR A 119 -5.43 -1.62 -1.84
C THR A 119 -4.64 -1.59 -3.12
N ASP A 120 -3.74 -2.56 -3.29
CA ASP A 120 -2.97 -2.79 -4.50
C ASP A 120 -3.34 -4.19 -5.01
N ALA A 121 -3.72 -4.27 -6.29
CA ALA A 121 -4.15 -5.50 -6.93
C ALA A 121 -3.24 -5.83 -8.12
N TYR A 122 -2.90 -7.10 -8.25
CA TYR A 122 -1.96 -7.62 -9.23
C TYR A 122 -2.60 -8.83 -9.94
N ASP A 123 -2.48 -8.91 -11.26
CA ASP A 123 -2.93 -10.08 -12.02
C ASP A 123 -1.97 -11.25 -11.76
N MET A 124 -2.51 -12.38 -11.26
CA MET A 124 -1.70 -13.54 -10.88
C MET A 124 -0.85 -14.08 -12.02
N ARG A 125 -1.27 -13.88 -13.28
CA ARG A 125 -0.54 -14.34 -14.47
C ARG A 125 0.84 -13.69 -14.64
N HIS A 126 1.05 -12.53 -14.03
CA HIS A 126 2.30 -11.78 -14.11
C HIS A 126 3.07 -11.77 -12.78
N VAL A 127 2.50 -12.37 -11.74
CA VAL A 127 3.14 -12.53 -10.43
C VAL A 127 4.14 -13.69 -10.52
N GLY A 128 5.40 -13.41 -10.24
CA GLY A 128 6.41 -14.46 -10.07
C GLY A 128 6.46 -15.02 -8.65
N PRO A 129 7.32 -16.03 -8.42
CA PRO A 129 7.45 -16.69 -7.13
C PRO A 129 7.76 -15.71 -5.99
N PHE A 130 7.24 -16.02 -4.81
CA PHE A 130 7.50 -15.25 -3.60
C PHE A 130 8.92 -15.53 -3.09
N ARG A 131 9.61 -14.49 -2.62
CA ARG A 131 10.97 -14.58 -2.08
C ARG A 131 11.16 -13.60 -0.93
N PHE A 132 12.12 -13.89 -0.07
CA PHE A 132 12.48 -12.95 0.98
C PHE A 132 13.41 -11.87 0.42
N SER A 133 13.10 -10.60 0.69
CA SER A 133 13.93 -9.48 0.25
C SER A 133 14.67 -8.89 1.45
N GLU A 134 15.96 -9.22 1.58
CA GLU A 134 16.81 -8.73 2.67
C GLU A 134 16.87 -7.20 2.74
N LYS A 135 16.89 -6.52 1.58
CA LYS A 135 16.90 -5.05 1.49
C LYS A 135 15.73 -4.37 2.20
N TYR A 136 14.57 -5.01 2.19
CA TYR A 136 13.32 -4.45 2.72
C TYR A 136 12.79 -5.22 3.93
N ASN A 137 13.49 -6.29 4.35
CA ASN A 137 13.07 -7.22 5.41
C ASN A 137 11.59 -7.61 5.27
N ALA A 138 11.21 -8.08 4.07
CA ALA A 138 9.82 -8.32 3.70
C ALA A 138 9.72 -9.40 2.61
N VAL A 139 8.51 -9.95 2.43
CA VAL A 139 8.21 -10.85 1.32
C VAL A 139 8.04 -10.03 0.05
N ALA A 140 8.70 -10.45 -1.02
CA ALA A 140 8.70 -9.80 -2.32
C ALA A 140 8.27 -10.78 -3.42
N PHE A 141 7.72 -10.23 -4.50
CA PHE A 141 7.46 -10.97 -5.74
C PHE A 141 7.76 -10.06 -6.94
N SER A 142 8.04 -10.67 -8.09
CA SER A 142 8.19 -9.96 -9.36
C SER A 142 6.83 -9.73 -10.03
N TYR A 143 6.64 -8.57 -10.65
CA TYR A 143 5.45 -8.21 -11.42
C TYR A 143 5.84 -7.31 -12.62
N GLY A 144 6.17 -7.93 -13.75
CA GLY A 144 6.73 -7.21 -14.90
C GLY A 144 8.03 -6.47 -14.53
N SER A 145 8.07 -5.14 -14.75
CA SER A 145 9.23 -4.30 -14.42
C SER A 145 9.27 -3.78 -12.98
N ARG A 146 8.27 -4.10 -12.15
CA ARG A 146 8.20 -3.71 -10.74
C ARG A 146 8.01 -4.93 -9.86
N GLY A 147 8.40 -4.84 -8.60
CA GLY A 147 8.10 -5.87 -7.60
C GLY A 147 7.03 -5.39 -6.63
N GLY A 148 6.24 -6.31 -6.10
CA GLY A 148 5.41 -6.04 -4.93
C GLY A 148 6.11 -6.48 -3.64
N LEU A 149 5.74 -5.85 -2.53
CA LEU A 149 6.26 -6.12 -1.20
C LEU A 149 5.09 -6.27 -0.22
N PHE A 150 5.15 -7.27 0.65
CA PHE A 150 4.20 -7.49 1.74
C PHE A 150 4.87 -8.18 2.94
N GLY A 151 4.19 -8.26 4.07
CA GLY A 151 4.68 -8.94 5.26
C GLY A 151 5.84 -8.21 5.93
N THR A 152 5.92 -6.88 5.81
CA THR A 152 7.01 -6.07 6.40
C THR A 152 7.07 -6.13 7.93
N GLY A 153 6.02 -6.63 8.58
CA GLY A 153 5.97 -6.84 10.02
C GLY A 153 6.34 -8.24 10.49
N LEU A 154 6.60 -9.17 9.57
CA LEU A 154 6.96 -10.54 9.90
C LEU A 154 8.44 -10.64 10.27
N THR A 155 8.75 -11.55 11.19
CA THR A 155 10.13 -11.98 11.39
C THR A 155 10.61 -12.80 10.19
N ARG A 156 11.92 -12.85 9.96
CA ARG A 156 12.51 -13.67 8.88
C ARG A 156 12.00 -15.13 8.86
N PRO A 157 11.99 -15.89 9.98
CA PRO A 157 11.50 -17.27 9.96
C PRO A 157 9.99 -17.36 9.66
N GLU A 158 9.17 -16.44 10.16
CA GLU A 158 7.73 -16.40 9.83
C GLU A 158 7.52 -16.11 8.33
N ALA A 159 8.30 -15.19 7.76
CA ALA A 159 8.25 -14.84 6.35
C ALA A 159 8.70 -16.01 5.45
N GLU A 160 9.77 -16.71 5.82
CA GLU A 160 10.27 -17.89 5.08
C GLU A 160 9.25 -19.04 5.09
N GLN A 161 8.63 -19.33 6.24
CA GLN A 161 7.55 -20.31 6.35
C GLN A 161 6.33 -19.93 5.49
N LEU A 162 5.96 -18.65 5.49
CA LEU A 162 4.87 -18.15 4.66
C LEU A 162 5.22 -18.28 3.17
N ILE A 163 6.42 -17.89 2.76
CA ILE A 163 6.89 -18.01 1.38
C ILE A 163 6.83 -19.46 0.91
N LEU A 164 7.32 -20.38 1.74
CA LEU A 164 7.35 -21.80 1.42
C LEU A 164 5.91 -22.34 1.23
N ALA A 165 4.99 -22.00 2.13
CA ALA A 165 3.59 -22.39 2.02
C ALA A 165 2.89 -21.79 0.76
N LEU A 166 3.17 -20.52 0.45
CA LEU A 166 2.60 -19.85 -0.72
C LEU A 166 3.17 -20.40 -2.03
N ASN A 167 4.49 -20.61 -2.11
CA ASN A 167 5.13 -21.17 -3.29
C ASN A 167 4.73 -22.63 -3.52
N GLN A 168 4.60 -23.44 -2.46
CA GLN A 168 4.09 -24.82 -2.60
C GLN A 168 2.70 -24.86 -3.26
N ARG A 169 1.83 -23.91 -2.92
CA ARG A 169 0.46 -23.85 -3.44
C ARG A 169 0.36 -23.23 -4.84
N TYR A 170 1.10 -22.14 -5.11
CA TYR A 170 0.90 -21.32 -6.31
C TYR A 170 2.07 -21.36 -7.31
N PHE A 171 3.28 -21.68 -6.85
CA PHE A 171 4.51 -21.70 -7.66
C PHE A 171 5.37 -22.96 -7.36
N PRO A 172 4.82 -24.18 -7.49
CA PRO A 172 5.53 -25.39 -7.07
C PRO A 172 6.84 -25.61 -7.84
N HIS A 173 6.90 -25.15 -9.09
CA HIS A 173 8.09 -25.19 -9.93
C HIS A 173 9.27 -24.37 -9.39
N ALA A 174 9.01 -23.32 -8.59
CA ALA A 174 10.05 -22.47 -8.04
C ALA A 174 10.80 -23.12 -6.86
N LEU A 175 10.22 -24.16 -6.25
CA LEU A 175 10.86 -24.89 -5.15
C LEU A 175 11.90 -25.89 -5.67
N LEU A 176 11.70 -26.42 -6.87
CA LEU A 176 12.60 -27.39 -7.50
C LEU A 176 13.95 -26.77 -7.90
N VAL A 177 13.95 -25.48 -8.26
CA VAL A 177 15.17 -24.77 -8.68
C VAL A 177 16.11 -24.48 -7.49
N GLY A 178 15.59 -24.47 -6.25
CA GLY A 178 16.40 -24.24 -5.05
C GLY A 178 17.21 -25.46 -4.61
N GLU A 179 16.77 -26.68 -4.92
CA GLU A 179 17.46 -27.92 -4.55
C GLU A 179 18.69 -28.18 -5.45
N ASP A 180 18.60 -27.86 -6.75
CA ASP A 180 19.69 -28.07 -7.72
C ASP A 180 20.89 -27.11 -7.52
N GLU A 181 20.69 -25.94 -6.92
CA GLU A 181 21.78 -24.99 -6.62
C GLU A 181 22.54 -25.33 -5.33
N GLU A 182 21.91 -26.04 -4.37
CA GLU A 182 22.57 -26.48 -3.13
C GLU A 182 23.40 -27.77 -3.32
N GLU A 183 23.07 -28.64 -4.28
CA GLU A 183 23.86 -29.84 -4.58
C GLU A 183 25.09 -29.57 -5.49
N ALA A 184 25.21 -28.36 -6.06
CA ALA A 184 26.31 -27.97 -6.95
C ALA A 184 27.40 -27.11 -6.28
N GLY A 185 27.33 -26.92 -4.95
CA GLY A 185 28.24 -26.08 -4.15
C GLY A 185 29.29 -26.84 -3.35
#